data_AF-A0A0N4XWM5-F1
#
_entry.id   AF-A0A0N4XWM5-F1
#
_cell.length_a   1.000
_cell.length_b   1.000
_cell.length_c   1.000
_cell.angle_alpha   90.00
_cell.angle_beta   90.00
_cell.angle_gamma   90.00
#
_symmetry.space_group_name_H-M   'P 1'
#
loop_
_entity.id
_entity.type
_entity.pdbx_description
1 polymer ?
#
loop_
_entity_poly.entity_id
_entity_poly.type
_entity_poly.pdbx_seq_one_letter_code
_entity_poly.pdbx_strand_id
1 'polypeptide(L)'
;MFASQHFISLAVLIISGDALTPESSPSCANGPTEFCRHVLFTHEANRAALKHLNEIDGRNGIKRLTQADTLVLALLNETDSTRFRVLLKQTLEAQLGALVMAKVDCFSRKESIDPDEEATCSLIYIDIGLGIVDLMEAIIAVETDKSDKATFQRLYDKIFEEHFVGRVQFPARIHVTGTEILTLMRP
;
A
#
# COMPACT_ATOMS: atom_id res chain seq x y z
N MET A 1 -7.27 63.77 48.01
CA MET A 1 -6.38 62.59 47.89
C MET A 1 -6.75 61.86 46.61
N PHE A 2 -5.73 61.40 45.90
CA PHE A 2 -5.69 61.16 44.46
C PHE A 2 -6.45 59.92 43.98
N ALA A 3 -6.86 60.01 42.72
CA ALA A 3 -7.51 59.00 41.88
C ALA A 3 -6.64 57.76 41.61
N SER A 4 -7.28 56.64 41.29
CA SER A 4 -6.70 55.64 40.37
C SER A 4 -7.82 54.77 39.79
N GLN A 5 -8.20 55.05 38.54
CA GLN A 5 -9.01 54.16 37.71
C GLN A 5 -8.06 53.28 36.91
N HIS A 6 -8.04 51.99 37.21
CA HIS A 6 -7.28 51.00 36.45
C HIS A 6 -8.07 50.58 35.20
N PHE A 7 -7.65 51.05 34.04
CA PHE A 7 -8.08 50.50 32.76
C PHE A 7 -7.25 49.24 32.47
N ILE A 8 -7.87 48.06 32.57
CA ILE A 8 -7.29 46.80 32.10
C ILE A 8 -7.53 46.76 30.59
N SER A 9 -6.50 47.13 29.82
CA SER A 9 -6.51 46.98 28.37
C SER A 9 -6.22 45.51 28.03
N LEU A 10 -7.26 44.74 27.70
CA LEU A 10 -7.09 43.41 27.11
C LEU A 10 -6.59 43.60 25.66
N ALA A 11 -5.29 43.42 25.46
CA ALA A 11 -4.74 43.24 24.13
C ALA A 11 -5.19 41.88 23.57
N VAL A 12 -6.14 41.90 22.64
CA VAL A 12 -6.49 40.72 21.84
C VAL A 12 -5.36 40.48 20.85
N LEU A 13 -4.49 39.52 21.15
CA LEU A 13 -3.54 38.96 20.19
C LEU A 13 -4.33 38.13 19.17
N ILE A 14 -4.64 38.74 18.03
CA ILE A 14 -5.07 38.01 16.83
C ILE A 14 -3.82 37.30 16.32
N ILE A 15 -3.61 36.06 16.80
CA ILE A 15 -2.66 35.15 16.18
C ILE A 15 -3.28 34.79 14.84
N SER A 16 -2.79 35.40 13.78
CA SER A 16 -2.98 34.93 12.41
C SER A 16 -2.36 33.53 12.35
N GLY A 17 -3.14 32.52 12.69
CA GLY A 17 -2.81 31.15 12.40
C GLY A 17 -2.81 31.04 10.89
N ASP A 18 -1.62 31.01 10.30
CA ASP A 18 -1.44 30.34 9.03
C ASP A 18 -2.00 28.95 9.23
N ALA A 19 -3.23 28.74 8.74
CA ALA A 19 -3.81 27.42 8.65
C ALA A 19 -2.85 26.64 7.76
N LEU A 20 -2.02 25.80 8.40
CA LEU A 20 -1.34 24.71 7.74
C LEU A 20 -2.44 23.96 7.01
N THR A 21 -2.57 24.20 5.71
CA THR A 21 -3.46 23.44 4.85
C THR A 21 -3.12 21.98 5.12
N PRO A 22 -4.09 21.15 5.55
CA PRO A 22 -3.82 19.74 5.73
C PRO A 22 -3.21 19.26 4.42
N GLU A 23 -2.03 18.67 4.52
CA GLU A 23 -1.34 18.00 3.42
C GLU A 23 -2.43 17.23 2.67
N SER A 24 -2.74 17.67 1.45
CA SER A 24 -3.94 17.26 0.74
C SER A 24 -4.00 15.75 0.73
N SER A 25 -4.95 15.17 1.48
CA SER A 25 -5.07 13.72 1.58
C SER A 25 -5.09 13.15 0.16
N PRO A 26 -4.32 12.09 -0.14
CA PRO A 26 -4.22 11.55 -1.49
C PRO A 26 -5.62 11.40 -2.09
N SER A 27 -5.89 12.15 -3.16
CA SER A 27 -7.24 12.31 -3.68
C SER A 27 -7.33 11.56 -4.99
N CYS A 28 -8.00 10.40 -5.00
CA CYS A 28 -8.34 9.64 -6.21
C CYS A 28 -9.38 10.40 -7.06
N ALA A 29 -9.05 11.60 -7.51
CA ALA A 29 -10.02 12.56 -8.03
C ALA A 29 -10.81 12.02 -9.24
N ASN A 30 -10.21 11.11 -10.02
CA ASN A 30 -10.75 10.65 -11.30
C ASN A 30 -10.90 9.12 -11.41
N GLY A 31 -10.75 8.39 -10.30
CA GLY A 31 -10.90 6.93 -10.26
C GLY A 31 -12.31 6.48 -9.87
N PRO A 32 -12.78 5.29 -10.33
CA PRO A 32 -13.95 4.65 -9.73
C PRO A 32 -13.77 4.46 -8.23
N THR A 33 -14.86 4.55 -7.45
CA THR A 33 -14.82 4.42 -5.97
C THR A 33 -14.11 3.14 -5.52
N GLU A 34 -14.41 2.01 -6.16
CA GLU A 34 -13.76 0.72 -5.84
C GLU A 34 -12.25 0.75 -6.11
N PHE A 35 -11.83 1.27 -7.27
CA PHE A 35 -10.41 1.44 -7.57
C PHE A 35 -9.71 2.26 -6.48
N CYS A 36 -10.28 3.39 -6.08
CA CYS A 36 -9.67 4.23 -5.06
C CYS A 36 -9.53 3.52 -3.72
N ARG A 37 -10.59 2.83 -3.29
CA ARG A 37 -10.61 2.08 -2.02
C ARG A 37 -9.45 1.08 -1.98
N HIS A 38 -9.25 0.32 -3.04
CA HIS A 38 -8.19 -0.67 -3.13
C HIS A 38 -6.78 -0.05 -3.14
N VAL A 39 -6.58 1.05 -3.90
CA VAL A 39 -5.27 1.73 -3.90
C VAL A 39 -4.96 2.33 -2.53
N LEU A 40 -5.95 2.85 -1.81
CA LEU A 40 -5.79 3.33 -0.43
C LEU A 40 -5.42 2.19 0.53
N PHE A 41 -6.12 1.05 0.47
CA PHE A 41 -5.78 -0.11 1.29
C PHE A 41 -4.39 -0.66 1.00
N THR A 42 -3.95 -0.61 -0.26
CA THR A 42 -2.57 -0.93 -0.63
C THR A 42 -1.59 0.00 0.09
N HIS A 43 -1.85 1.31 0.12
CA HIS A 43 -1.01 2.27 0.83
C HIS A 43 -0.95 1.97 2.32
N GLU A 44 -2.11 1.75 2.96
CA GLU A 44 -2.20 1.43 4.38
C GLU A 44 -1.43 0.15 4.74
N ALA A 45 -1.58 -0.90 3.93
CA ALA A 45 -0.85 -2.15 4.09
C ALA A 45 0.67 -1.97 3.96
N ASN A 46 1.13 -1.16 3.00
CA ASN A 46 2.54 -0.80 2.89
C ASN A 46 3.07 -0.10 4.13
N ARG A 47 2.29 0.84 4.68
CA ARG A 47 2.68 1.59 5.89
C ARG A 47 2.79 0.68 7.11
N ALA A 48 1.88 -0.29 7.24
CA ALA A 48 1.93 -1.31 8.28
C ALA A 48 3.20 -2.20 8.14
N ALA A 49 3.43 -2.76 6.95
CA ALA A 49 4.61 -3.57 6.69
C ALA A 49 5.93 -2.80 6.87
N LEU A 50 5.99 -1.52 6.45
CA LEU A 50 7.16 -0.66 6.65
C LEU A 50 7.47 -0.48 8.13
N LYS A 51 6.46 -0.31 8.99
CA LYS A 51 6.68 -0.19 10.44
C LYS A 51 7.39 -1.43 10.98
N HIS A 52 6.90 -2.62 10.65
CA HIS A 52 7.48 -3.89 11.09
C HIS A 52 8.86 -4.17 10.49
N LEU A 53 9.08 -3.82 9.22
CA LEU A 53 10.40 -3.93 8.59
C LEU A 53 11.46 -3.06 9.28
N ASN A 54 11.08 -1.88 9.79
CA ASN A 54 11.99 -1.04 10.57
C ASN A 54 12.32 -1.67 11.93
N GLU A 55 11.37 -2.35 12.57
CA GLU A 55 11.59 -3.04 13.86
C GLU A 55 12.67 -4.14 13.74
N ILE A 56 12.79 -4.79 12.58
CA ILE A 56 13.77 -5.87 12.32
C ILE A 56 15.01 -5.45 11.52
N ASP A 57 15.22 -4.15 11.25
CA ASP A 57 16.28 -3.62 10.36
C ASP A 57 16.28 -4.30 8.96
N GLY A 58 15.09 -4.52 8.40
CA GLY A 58 14.86 -5.14 7.09
C GLY A 58 15.16 -4.20 5.91
N ARG A 59 16.42 -3.77 5.78
CA ARG A 59 16.84 -2.68 4.87
C ARG A 59 16.45 -2.87 3.41
N ASN A 60 16.47 -4.09 2.88
CA ASN A 60 16.13 -4.33 1.49
C ASN A 60 14.63 -4.24 1.24
N GLY A 61 13.83 -4.82 2.13
CA GLY A 61 12.38 -4.74 2.18
C GLY A 61 11.94 -3.29 2.32
N ILE A 62 12.50 -2.52 3.27
CA ILE A 62 12.22 -1.09 3.47
C ILE A 62 12.41 -0.33 2.16
N LYS A 63 13.58 -0.51 1.53
CA LYS A 63 13.92 0.21 0.29
C LYS A 63 12.92 -0.10 -0.83
N ARG A 64 12.63 -1.38 -1.07
CA ARG A 64 11.72 -1.78 -2.16
C ARG A 64 10.27 -1.40 -1.87
N LEU A 65 9.81 -1.58 -0.65
CA LEU A 65 8.43 -1.26 -0.27
C LEU A 65 8.18 0.24 -0.30
N THR A 66 9.16 1.07 0.09
CA THR A 66 9.08 2.54 -0.06
C THR A 66 8.96 2.94 -1.53
N GLN A 67 9.70 2.28 -2.43
CA GLN A 67 9.60 2.51 -3.87
C GLN A 67 8.21 2.13 -4.41
N ALA A 68 7.68 0.98 -3.99
CA ALA A 68 6.34 0.54 -4.34
C ALA A 68 5.27 1.53 -3.82
N ASP A 69 5.40 1.98 -2.57
CA ASP A 69 4.47 2.92 -1.95
C ASP A 69 4.47 4.30 -2.61
N THR A 70 5.61 4.74 -3.12
CA THR A 70 5.70 5.96 -3.93
C THR A 70 4.86 5.85 -5.22
N LEU A 71 4.82 4.67 -5.85
CA LEU A 71 3.97 4.43 -7.02
C LEU A 71 2.49 4.33 -6.65
N VAL A 72 2.16 3.79 -5.47
CA VAL A 72 0.79 3.81 -4.93
C VAL A 72 0.32 5.25 -4.73
N LEU A 73 1.15 6.12 -4.14
CA LEU A 73 0.84 7.55 -4.01
C LEU A 73 0.69 8.23 -5.38
N ALA A 74 1.49 7.84 -6.37
CA ALA A 74 1.34 8.33 -7.73
C ALA A 74 0.00 7.91 -8.36
N LEU A 75 -0.47 6.67 -8.11
CA LEU A 75 -1.80 6.21 -8.51
C LEU A 75 -2.92 7.00 -7.83
N LEU A 76 -2.81 7.25 -6.53
CA LEU A 76 -3.79 8.02 -5.77
C LEU A 76 -3.91 9.45 -6.29
N ASN A 77 -2.81 10.03 -6.79
CA ASN A 77 -2.79 11.38 -7.33
C ASN A 77 -2.95 11.45 -8.85
N GLU A 78 -3.12 10.32 -9.54
CA GLU A 78 -3.28 10.30 -10.98
C GLU A 78 -4.67 10.80 -11.38
N THR A 79 -4.68 11.72 -12.33
CA THR A 79 -5.90 12.36 -12.83
C THR A 79 -6.27 11.84 -14.22
N ASP A 80 -5.31 11.33 -14.98
CA ASP A 80 -5.53 10.77 -16.29
C ASP A 80 -5.81 9.26 -16.20
N SER A 81 -7.08 8.89 -16.36
CA SER A 81 -7.51 7.49 -16.29
C SER A 81 -6.88 6.61 -17.38
N THR A 82 -6.41 7.19 -18.49
CA THR A 82 -5.69 6.44 -19.53
C THR A 82 -4.33 5.93 -19.05
N ARG A 83 -3.78 6.53 -17.99
CA ARG A 83 -2.50 6.15 -17.39
C ARG A 83 -2.63 5.12 -16.28
N PHE A 84 -3.84 4.88 -15.77
CA PHE A 84 -4.06 3.94 -14.65
C PHE A 84 -3.51 2.55 -14.95
N ARG A 85 -3.77 2.00 -16.14
CA ARG A 85 -3.28 0.66 -16.50
C ARG A 85 -1.76 0.55 -16.39
N VAL A 86 -1.04 1.53 -16.95
CA VAL A 86 0.43 1.54 -16.96
C VAL A 86 0.98 1.71 -15.54
N LEU A 87 0.42 2.64 -14.76
CA LEU A 87 0.84 2.85 -13.37
C LEU A 87 0.53 1.65 -12.47
N LEU A 88 -0.65 1.03 -12.62
CA LEU A 88 -1.01 -0.18 -11.88
C LEU A 88 -0.05 -1.33 -12.19
N LYS A 89 0.32 -1.51 -13.47
CA LYS A 89 1.31 -2.51 -13.87
C LYS A 89 2.65 -2.28 -13.16
N GLN A 90 3.17 -1.05 -13.20
CA GLN A 90 4.42 -0.68 -12.54
C GLN A 90 4.35 -0.85 -11.02
N THR A 91 3.21 -0.50 -10.42
CA THR A 91 2.99 -0.61 -8.97
C THR A 91 2.94 -2.08 -8.54
N LEU A 92 2.22 -2.92 -9.29
CA LEU A 92 2.16 -4.37 -9.03
C LEU A 92 3.55 -5.02 -9.14
N GLU A 93 4.32 -4.68 -10.18
CA GLU A 93 5.70 -5.16 -10.34
C GLU A 93 6.58 -4.76 -9.16
N ALA A 94 6.50 -3.49 -8.71
CA ALA A 94 7.25 -3.00 -7.57
C ALA A 94 6.87 -3.71 -6.26
N GLN A 95 5.58 -3.98 -6.05
CA GLN A 95 5.09 -4.70 -4.86
C GLN A 95 5.53 -6.16 -4.82
N LEU A 96 5.47 -6.87 -5.96
CA LEU A 96 5.98 -8.23 -6.06
C LEU A 96 7.49 -8.27 -5.73
N GLY A 97 8.25 -7.29 -6.23
CA GLY A 97 9.66 -7.12 -5.88
C GLY A 97 9.88 -6.83 -4.38
N ALA A 98 9.01 -6.03 -3.76
CA ALA A 98 9.06 -5.74 -2.33
C ALA A 98 8.80 -7.00 -1.49
N LEU A 99 7.81 -7.82 -1.85
CA LEU A 99 7.51 -9.08 -1.19
C LEU A 99 8.71 -10.05 -1.23
N VAL A 100 9.39 -10.14 -2.38
CA VAL A 100 10.60 -10.96 -2.52
C VAL A 100 11.73 -10.45 -1.62
N MET A 101 11.99 -9.15 -1.59
CA MET A 101 13.07 -8.61 -0.76
C MET A 101 12.75 -8.66 0.74
N ALA A 102 11.48 -8.49 1.13
CA ALA A 102 11.05 -8.73 2.50
C ALA A 102 11.31 -10.18 2.92
N LYS A 103 11.20 -11.16 2.00
CA LYS A 103 11.55 -12.56 2.27
C LYS A 103 13.00 -12.70 2.66
N VAL A 104 13.84 -12.03 1.89
CA VAL A 104 15.28 -12.11 2.01
C VAL A 104 15.68 -11.58 3.37
N ASP A 105 15.14 -10.43 3.77
CA ASP A 105 15.45 -9.85 5.07
C ASP A 105 14.94 -10.71 6.23
N CYS A 106 13.75 -11.32 6.08
CA CYS A 106 13.14 -12.13 7.13
C CYS A 106 13.73 -13.53 7.31
N PHE A 107 14.13 -14.21 6.22
CA PHE A 107 14.37 -15.65 6.25
C PHE A 107 15.75 -16.07 5.69
N SER A 108 16.66 -15.13 5.42
CA SER A 108 18.00 -15.48 4.91
C SER A 108 19.02 -15.85 5.99
N ARG A 109 18.68 -15.70 7.27
CA ARG A 109 19.58 -16.08 8.37
C ARG A 109 19.54 -17.61 8.57
N LYS A 110 20.73 -18.23 8.70
CA LYS A 110 20.89 -19.69 8.85
C LYS A 110 20.63 -20.20 10.27
N GLU A 111 20.56 -19.29 11.25
CA GLU A 111 20.27 -19.62 12.64
C GLU A 111 18.76 -19.62 12.87
N SER A 112 18.30 -20.40 13.86
CA SER A 112 16.88 -20.42 14.24
C SER A 112 16.42 -19.00 14.55
N ILE A 113 15.42 -18.55 13.80
CA ILE A 113 14.80 -17.24 14.00
C ILE A 113 14.15 -17.22 15.39
N ASP A 114 14.33 -16.13 16.12
CA ASP A 114 13.61 -15.90 17.37
C ASP A 114 12.09 -15.92 17.11
N PRO A 115 11.26 -16.60 17.93
CA PRO A 115 9.83 -16.71 17.66
C PRO A 115 9.10 -15.37 17.47
N ASP A 116 9.54 -14.30 18.14
CA ASP A 116 8.94 -12.97 17.99
C ASP A 116 9.35 -12.32 16.65
N GLU A 117 10.59 -12.54 16.21
CA GLU A 117 11.06 -12.15 14.86
C GLU A 117 10.30 -12.92 13.77
N GLU A 118 10.05 -14.23 13.95
CA GLU A 118 9.26 -15.04 13.01
C GLU A 118 7.80 -14.56 12.91
N ALA A 119 7.18 -14.24 14.05
CA ALA A 119 5.84 -13.68 14.08
C ALA A 119 5.78 -12.31 13.37
N THR A 120 6.77 -11.44 13.62
CA THR A 120 6.89 -10.13 12.96
C THR A 120 7.07 -10.29 11.44
N CYS A 121 7.92 -11.23 11.02
CA CYS A 121 8.12 -11.54 9.61
C CYS A 121 6.88 -12.09 8.92
N SER A 122 6.07 -12.87 9.64
CA SER A 122 4.77 -13.34 9.16
C SER A 122 3.80 -12.17 8.92
N LEU A 123 3.77 -11.19 9.82
CA LEU A 123 2.94 -9.98 9.67
C LEU A 123 3.37 -9.15 8.44
N ILE A 124 4.68 -8.88 8.29
CA ILE A 124 5.23 -8.18 7.12
C ILE A 124 4.78 -8.87 5.82
N TYR A 125 4.87 -10.19 5.77
CA TYR A 125 4.50 -11.00 4.61
C TYR A 125 3.01 -10.94 4.30
N ILE A 126 2.17 -10.98 5.33
CA ILE A 126 0.71 -10.88 5.19
C ILE A 126 0.34 -9.48 4.71
N ASP A 127 0.88 -8.42 5.29
CA ASP A 127 0.54 -7.04 4.95
C ASP A 127 0.93 -6.70 3.51
N ILE A 128 2.15 -7.01 3.07
CA ILE A 128 2.55 -6.82 1.66
C ILE A 128 1.67 -7.68 0.73
N GLY A 129 1.36 -8.90 1.16
CA GLY A 129 0.47 -9.79 0.42
C GLY A 129 -0.93 -9.21 0.22
N LEU A 130 -1.53 -8.66 1.28
CA LEU A 130 -2.83 -7.97 1.22
C LEU A 130 -2.78 -6.75 0.31
N GLY A 131 -1.72 -5.95 0.37
CA GLY A 131 -1.54 -4.83 -0.56
C GLY A 131 -1.48 -5.26 -2.03
N ILE A 132 -0.88 -6.41 -2.33
CA ILE A 132 -0.89 -6.96 -3.70
C ILE A 132 -2.30 -7.42 -4.10
N VAL A 133 -3.05 -8.05 -3.19
CA VAL A 133 -4.45 -8.48 -3.44
C VAL A 133 -5.32 -7.27 -3.77
N ASP A 134 -5.22 -6.19 -2.99
CA ASP A 134 -5.95 -4.95 -3.27
C ASP A 134 -5.56 -4.35 -4.63
N LEU A 135 -4.27 -4.33 -5.00
CA LEU A 135 -3.87 -3.88 -6.34
C LEU A 135 -4.47 -4.72 -7.47
N MET A 136 -4.63 -6.03 -7.28
CA MET A 136 -5.30 -6.88 -8.28
C MET A 136 -6.77 -6.48 -8.44
N GLU A 137 -7.47 -6.20 -7.33
CA GLU A 137 -8.85 -5.72 -7.38
C GLU A 137 -8.94 -4.33 -8.02
N ALA A 138 -7.97 -3.44 -7.75
CA ALA A 138 -7.86 -2.15 -8.44
C ALA A 138 -7.69 -2.32 -9.95
N ILE A 139 -6.87 -3.28 -10.41
CA ILE A 139 -6.71 -3.64 -11.83
C ILE A 139 -8.03 -4.12 -12.43
N ILE A 140 -8.73 -5.05 -11.76
CA ILE A 140 -10.04 -5.57 -12.20
C ILE A 140 -11.08 -4.45 -12.28
N ALA A 141 -11.05 -3.50 -11.35
CA ALA A 141 -11.99 -2.39 -11.28
C ALA A 141 -11.88 -1.46 -12.49
N VAL A 142 -10.66 -1.20 -12.97
CA VAL A 142 -10.41 -0.28 -14.10
C VAL A 142 -10.26 -0.98 -15.45
N GLU A 143 -10.18 -2.31 -15.49
CA GLU A 143 -10.12 -3.05 -16.75
C GLU A 143 -11.41 -2.89 -17.56
N THR A 144 -11.26 -2.40 -18.79
CA THR A 144 -12.35 -2.15 -19.73
C THR A 144 -12.57 -3.31 -20.69
N ASP A 145 -11.52 -4.08 -21.00
CA ASP A 145 -11.66 -5.27 -21.84
C ASP A 145 -12.32 -6.39 -21.04
N LYS A 146 -13.49 -6.85 -21.50
CA LYS A 146 -14.29 -7.85 -20.78
C LYS A 146 -13.58 -9.20 -20.65
N SER A 147 -12.77 -9.58 -21.64
CA SER A 147 -12.04 -10.85 -21.66
C SER A 147 -10.87 -10.81 -20.67
N ASP A 148 -10.10 -9.72 -20.68
CA ASP A 148 -9.00 -9.51 -19.74
C ASP A 148 -9.55 -9.41 -18.30
N LYS A 149 -10.63 -8.66 -18.08
CA LYS A 149 -11.29 -8.53 -16.77
C LYS A 149 -11.73 -9.89 -16.21
N ALA A 150 -12.41 -10.69 -17.02
CA ALA A 150 -12.84 -12.04 -16.60
C ALA A 150 -11.65 -12.97 -16.36
N THR A 151 -10.53 -12.76 -17.05
CA THR A 151 -9.30 -13.52 -16.82
C THR A 151 -8.62 -13.11 -15.51
N PHE A 152 -8.50 -11.81 -15.24
CA PHE A 152 -7.98 -11.32 -13.96
C PHE A 152 -8.85 -11.75 -12.78
N GLN A 153 -10.17 -11.68 -12.92
CA GLN A 153 -11.09 -12.15 -11.87
C GLN A 153 -10.88 -13.64 -11.58
N ARG A 154 -10.79 -14.50 -12.62
CA ARG A 154 -10.51 -15.93 -12.41
C ARG A 154 -9.16 -16.20 -11.76
N LEU A 155 -8.14 -15.39 -12.06
CA LEU A 155 -6.83 -15.52 -11.41
C LEU A 155 -6.89 -15.10 -9.94
N TYR A 156 -7.61 -14.02 -9.65
CA TYR A 156 -7.87 -13.56 -8.29
C TYR A 156 -8.66 -14.60 -7.48
N ASP A 157 -9.76 -15.14 -8.02
CA ASP A 157 -10.62 -16.10 -7.33
C ASP A 157 -9.85 -17.37 -6.89
N LYS A 158 -8.90 -17.83 -7.73
CA LYS A 158 -8.03 -18.98 -7.41
C LYS A 158 -7.21 -18.79 -6.13
N ILE A 159 -6.85 -17.55 -5.76
CA ILE A 159 -6.13 -17.28 -4.51
C ILE A 159 -6.94 -17.80 -3.31
N PHE A 160 -8.27 -17.67 -3.37
CA PHE A 160 -9.19 -17.98 -2.28
C PHE A 160 -9.83 -19.37 -2.37
N GLU A 161 -10.02 -19.92 -3.56
CA GLU A 161 -10.53 -21.29 -3.74
C GLU A 161 -9.59 -22.34 -3.10
N GLU A 162 -8.27 -22.09 -3.18
CA GLU A 162 -7.27 -23.01 -2.66
C GLU A 162 -6.90 -22.71 -1.19
N HIS A 163 -7.46 -21.65 -0.60
CA HIS A 163 -7.17 -21.19 0.77
C HIS A 163 -7.72 -22.08 1.88
N PHE A 164 -8.66 -22.97 1.57
CA PHE A 164 -9.28 -23.84 2.57
C PHE A 164 -8.39 -24.99 3.04
N VAL A 165 -7.15 -25.13 2.55
CA VAL A 165 -6.27 -26.28 2.85
C VAL A 165 -4.99 -25.92 3.65
N GLY A 166 -4.73 -24.64 3.96
CA GLY A 166 -3.68 -24.26 4.93
C GLY A 166 -3.04 -22.88 4.71
N ARG A 167 -2.91 -22.08 5.77
CA ARG A 167 -2.44 -20.67 5.76
C ARG A 167 -0.99 -20.46 5.28
N VAL A 168 -0.18 -21.52 5.21
CA VAL A 168 1.28 -21.42 5.00
C VAL A 168 1.67 -20.98 3.58
N GLN A 169 0.74 -21.01 2.61
CA GLN A 169 1.07 -20.73 1.19
C GLN A 169 0.57 -19.38 0.66
N PHE A 170 -0.08 -18.54 1.48
CA PHE A 170 -0.76 -17.33 0.99
C PHE A 170 0.17 -16.36 0.23
N PRO A 171 1.30 -15.91 0.78
CA PRO A 171 2.14 -14.92 0.07
C PRO A 171 2.80 -15.49 -1.18
N ALA A 172 3.13 -16.79 -1.18
CA ALA A 172 3.68 -17.44 -2.37
C ALA A 172 2.65 -17.51 -3.52
N ARG A 173 1.39 -17.81 -3.21
CA ARG A 173 0.31 -17.80 -4.21
C ARG A 173 0.03 -16.41 -4.73
N ILE A 174 -0.05 -15.41 -3.84
CA ILE A 174 -0.18 -14.00 -4.24
C ILE A 174 0.94 -13.60 -5.22
N HIS A 175 2.18 -14.00 -4.92
CA HIS A 175 3.30 -13.71 -5.82
C HIS A 175 3.11 -14.35 -7.20
N VAL A 176 2.74 -15.64 -7.25
CA VAL A 176 2.49 -16.36 -8.51
C VAL A 176 1.35 -15.72 -9.30
N THR A 177 0.20 -15.52 -8.67
CA THR A 177 -0.98 -14.92 -9.31
C THR A 177 -0.69 -13.48 -9.78
N GLY A 178 0.01 -12.68 -8.98
CA GLY A 178 0.38 -11.32 -9.32
C GLY A 178 1.32 -11.27 -10.52
N THR A 179 2.27 -12.20 -10.57
CA THR A 179 3.16 -12.34 -11.74
C THR A 179 2.37 -12.73 -12.98
N GLU A 180 1.40 -13.64 -12.87
CA GLU A 180 0.56 -14.04 -14.00
C GLU A 180 -0.28 -12.86 -14.54
N ILE A 181 -0.97 -12.12 -13.65
CA ILE A 181 -1.68 -10.89 -14.02
C ILE A 181 -0.72 -9.90 -14.71
N LEU A 182 0.47 -9.68 -14.15
CA LEU A 182 1.46 -8.75 -14.70
C LEU A 182 1.87 -9.11 -16.14
N THR A 183 2.03 -10.40 -16.44
CA THR A 183 2.37 -10.88 -17.79
C THR A 183 1.25 -10.69 -18.81
N LEU A 184 -0.01 -10.74 -18.35
CA LEU A 184 -1.19 -10.54 -19.17
C LEU A 184 -1.51 -9.06 -19.41
N MET A 185 -1.05 -8.16 -18.53
CA MET A 185 -1.13 -6.71 -18.74
C MET A 185 -0.26 -6.28 -19.93
N ARG A 186 -0.84 -6.29 -21.13
CA ARG A 186 -0.22 -5.76 -22.34
C ARG A 186 0.13 -4.26 -22.18
N PRO A 187 1.21 -3.80 -22.85
CA PRO A 187 1.55 -2.37 -22.91
C PRO A 187 0.41 -1.51 -23.44
#